data_AF-A0A310SDS1-F1
#
_entry.id   AF-A0A310SDS1-F1
#
_cell.length_a   1.000
_cell.length_b   1.000
_cell.length_c   1.000
_cell.angle_alpha   90.00
_cell.angle_beta   90.00
_cell.angle_gamma   90.00
#
_symmetry.space_group_name_H-M   'P 1'
#
loop_
_entity.id
_entity.type
_entity.pdbx_description
1 polymer ?
#
loop_
_entity_poly.entity_id
_entity_poly.type
_entity_poly.pdbx_seq_one_letter_code
_entity_poly.pdbx_strand_id
1 'polypeptide(L)'
;MHLQNSRALVVVAIFVLSIISIAKARPATSTERPTVSDDALDNTLKDKRYLMRQLKCALGEAPCDPVGRRLKSLAPLVLQGSCSQCSPQEQRQIRKVLGYMQVNFPKEWNKILKQYSG
;
A
#
# COMPACT_ATOMS: atom_id res chain seq x y z
N MET A 1 -52.85 14.51 24.46
CA MET A 1 -52.25 14.09 23.19
C MET A 1 -51.89 15.33 22.36
N HIS A 2 -50.87 16.10 22.74
CA HIS A 2 -50.47 17.32 21.99
C HIS A 2 -48.98 17.69 22.18
N LEU A 3 -48.11 16.70 22.44
CA LEU A 3 -46.69 16.95 22.74
C LEU A 3 -45.71 16.10 21.89
N GLN A 4 -46.19 15.52 20.78
CA GLN A 4 -45.38 14.69 19.88
C GLN A 4 -44.90 15.46 18.64
N ASN A 5 -45.61 16.53 18.25
CA ASN A 5 -45.33 17.34 17.05
C ASN A 5 -44.17 18.33 17.23
N SER A 6 -43.88 18.76 18.46
CA SER A 6 -42.82 19.74 18.76
C SER A 6 -41.42 19.13 18.78
N ARG A 7 -41.31 17.80 19.01
CA ARG A 7 -40.04 17.06 19.00
C ARG A 7 -39.52 16.85 17.58
N ALA A 8 -40.41 16.59 16.63
CA ALA A 8 -40.06 16.41 15.22
C ALA A 8 -39.47 17.70 14.60
N LEU A 9 -40.02 18.87 14.93
CA LEU A 9 -39.51 20.17 14.48
C LEU A 9 -38.09 20.46 15.00
N VAL A 10 -37.79 20.10 16.25
CA VAL A 10 -36.45 20.27 16.84
C VAL A 10 -35.44 19.31 16.19
N VAL A 11 -35.83 18.07 15.90
CA VAL A 11 -34.96 17.08 15.24
C VAL A 11 -34.62 17.52 13.80
N VAL A 12 -35.57 18.08 13.06
CA VAL A 12 -35.34 18.61 11.71
C VAL A 12 -34.42 19.84 11.75
N ALA A 13 -34.59 20.74 12.73
CA ALA A 13 -33.71 21.91 12.89
C ALA A 13 -32.25 21.53 13.24
N ILE A 14 -32.04 20.45 13.99
CA ILE A 14 -30.70 19.94 14.34
C ILE A 14 -30.04 19.21 13.15
N PHE A 15 -30.84 18.55 12.29
CA PHE A 15 -30.34 17.88 11.08
C PHE A 15 -29.92 18.87 9.98
N VAL A 16 -30.54 20.05 9.92
CA VAL A 16 -30.22 21.08 8.89
C VAL A 16 -28.97 21.89 9.25
N LEU A 17 -28.56 21.93 10.52
CA LEU A 17 -27.34 22.64 10.97
C LEU A 17 -26.06 21.81 10.95
N SER A 18 -26.14 20.50 10.64
CA SER A 18 -24.97 19.61 10.60
C SER A 18 -24.38 19.42 9.19
N ILE A 19 -24.92 20.09 8.17
CA ILE A 19 -24.38 20.09 6.79
C ILE A 19 -23.42 21.28 6.56
N ILE A 20 -22.57 21.59 7.53
CA ILE A 20 -21.38 22.42 7.29
C ILE A 20 -20.24 21.46 6.99
N SER A 21 -20.14 21.13 5.71
CA SER A 21 -19.04 20.42 5.09
C SER A 21 -17.72 21.14 5.35
N ILE A 22 -17.07 20.83 6.47
CA ILE A 22 -15.63 21.07 6.58
C ILE A 22 -14.98 19.99 5.74
N ALA A 23 -14.79 20.29 4.46
CA ALA A 23 -13.72 19.68 3.69
C ALA A 23 -12.42 20.05 4.40
N LYS A 24 -12.06 19.28 5.44
CA LYS A 24 -10.69 19.25 5.95
C LYS A 24 -9.87 18.76 4.78
N ALA A 25 -9.31 19.71 4.02
CA ALA A 25 -8.13 19.46 3.22
C ALA A 25 -7.18 18.75 4.18
N ARG A 26 -7.00 17.43 3.97
CA ARG A 26 -5.98 16.69 4.69
C ARG A 26 -4.70 17.46 4.38
N PRO A 27 -3.99 18.04 5.37
CA PRO A 27 -2.65 18.50 5.08
C PRO A 27 -1.96 17.31 4.45
N ALA A 28 -1.31 17.52 3.31
CA ALA A 28 -0.39 16.55 2.77
C ALA A 28 0.71 16.40 3.82
N THR A 29 0.47 15.58 4.85
CA THR A 29 1.52 14.98 5.63
C THR A 29 2.35 14.27 4.60
N SER A 30 3.44 14.90 4.21
CA SER A 30 4.59 14.25 3.62
C SER A 30 4.92 13.11 4.57
N THR A 31 4.32 11.94 4.32
CA THR A 31 4.72 10.68 4.94
C THR A 31 6.17 10.55 4.54
N GLU A 32 7.06 10.95 5.43
CA GLU A 32 8.49 10.74 5.28
C GLU A 32 8.64 9.25 4.98
N ARG A 33 9.00 8.93 3.74
CA ARG A 33 9.15 7.53 3.35
C ARG A 33 10.33 7.03 4.17
N PRO A 34 10.15 6.02 5.04
CA PRO A 34 11.27 5.51 5.81
C PRO A 34 12.35 5.06 4.83
N THR A 35 13.55 5.64 4.96
CA THR A 35 14.70 5.26 4.18
C THR A 35 15.18 3.90 4.66
N VAL A 36 15.49 3.01 3.72
CA VAL A 36 16.00 1.67 4.01
C VAL A 36 17.48 1.66 3.65
N SER A 37 18.34 1.31 4.60
CA SER A 37 19.77 1.12 4.32
C SER A 37 19.99 -0.14 3.49
N ASP A 38 21.09 -0.18 2.74
CA ASP A 38 21.40 -1.34 1.89
C ASP A 38 21.65 -2.61 2.73
N ASP A 39 22.23 -2.49 3.93
CA ASP A 39 22.42 -3.62 4.86
C ASP A 39 21.10 -4.16 5.39
N ALA A 40 20.15 -3.28 5.76
CA ALA A 40 18.83 -3.70 6.22
C ALA A 40 18.06 -4.40 5.11
N LEU A 41 18.18 -3.91 3.87
CA LEU A 41 17.63 -4.58 2.69
C LEU A 41 18.23 -5.97 2.51
N ASP A 42 19.55 -6.11 2.61
CA ASP A 42 20.24 -7.38 2.40
C ASP A 42 19.92 -8.43 3.46
N ASN A 43 19.80 -7.99 4.71
CA ASN A 43 19.35 -8.86 5.79
C ASN A 43 17.90 -9.32 5.56
N THR A 44 17.04 -8.44 5.07
CA THR A 44 15.66 -8.79 4.72
C THR A 44 15.58 -9.75 3.54
N LEU A 45 16.43 -9.57 2.52
CA LEU A 45 16.49 -10.46 1.36
C LEU A 45 16.95 -11.87 1.74
N LYS A 46 17.81 -12.00 2.75
CA LYS A 46 18.26 -13.30 3.27
C LYS A 46 17.17 -14.02 4.07
N ASP A 47 16.16 -13.33 4.58
CA ASP A 47 15.01 -13.97 5.24
C ASP A 47 14.04 -14.54 4.18
N LYS A 48 14.35 -15.76 3.73
CA LYS A 48 13.53 -16.51 2.77
C LYS A 48 12.10 -16.72 3.25
N ARG A 49 11.89 -16.87 4.56
CA ARG A 49 10.54 -17.09 5.13
C ARG A 49 9.72 -15.81 5.03
N TYR A 50 10.32 -14.66 5.30
CA TYR A 50 9.69 -13.36 5.14
C TYR A 50 9.38 -13.08 3.66
N LEU A 51 10.36 -13.23 2.76
CA LEU A 51 10.14 -13.02 1.33
C LEU A 51 9.02 -13.90 0.77
N MET A 52 8.98 -15.18 1.15
CA MET A 52 7.91 -16.08 0.73
C MET A 52 6.53 -15.60 1.21
N ARG A 53 6.41 -15.04 2.42
CA ARG A 53 5.15 -14.44 2.89
C ARG A 53 4.76 -13.23 2.05
N GLN A 54 5.72 -12.36 1.72
CA GLN A 54 5.46 -11.18 0.89
C GLN A 54 5.06 -11.56 -0.55
N LEU A 55 5.72 -12.55 -1.14
CA LEU A 55 5.37 -13.09 -2.46
C LEU A 55 3.95 -13.68 -2.46
N LYS A 56 3.61 -14.50 -1.47
CA LYS A 56 2.24 -15.04 -1.34
C LYS A 56 1.20 -13.95 -1.15
N CYS A 57 1.49 -12.92 -0.35
CA CYS A 57 0.63 -11.73 -0.23
C CYS A 57 0.42 -11.04 -1.58
N ALA A 58 1.50 -10.81 -2.34
CA ALA A 58 1.42 -10.19 -3.65
C ALA A 58 0.62 -11.05 -4.64
N LEU A 59 0.66 -12.38 -4.53
CA LEU A 59 -0.16 -13.31 -5.31
C LEU A 59 -1.61 -13.47 -4.80
N GLY A 60 -1.95 -12.90 -3.64
CA GLY A 60 -3.26 -13.10 -3.01
C GLY A 60 -3.42 -14.47 -2.34
N GLU A 61 -2.34 -15.22 -2.17
CA GLU A 61 -2.32 -16.55 -1.53
C GLU A 61 -2.18 -16.48 0.00
N ALA A 62 -1.91 -15.30 0.57
CA ALA A 62 -1.77 -15.07 2.01
C ALA A 62 -2.18 -13.63 2.39
N PRO A 63 -2.54 -13.36 3.66
CA PRO A 63 -2.77 -12.00 4.13
C PRO A 63 -1.48 -11.16 4.04
N CYS A 64 -1.66 -9.90 3.69
CA CYS A 64 -0.58 -8.93 3.62
C CYS A 64 -0.39 -8.21 4.96
N ASP A 65 0.86 -7.97 5.35
CA ASP A 65 1.20 -6.98 6.38
C ASP A 65 1.23 -5.56 5.76
N PRO A 66 1.49 -4.48 6.53
CA PRO A 66 1.57 -3.13 5.99
C PRO A 66 2.61 -2.97 4.86
N VAL A 67 3.75 -3.68 4.95
CA VAL A 67 4.83 -3.62 3.95
C VAL A 67 4.38 -4.33 2.66
N GLY A 68 3.86 -5.54 2.78
CA GLY A 68 3.32 -6.32 1.67
C GLY A 68 2.20 -5.61 0.93
N ARG A 69 1.29 -4.93 1.64
CA ARG A 69 0.24 -4.11 1.02
C ARG A 69 0.82 -2.99 0.17
N ARG A 70 1.83 -2.28 0.70
CA ARG A 70 2.52 -1.21 -0.03
C ARG A 70 3.24 -1.76 -1.26
N LEU A 71 4.01 -2.84 -1.11
CA LEU A 71 4.71 -3.48 -2.23
C LEU A 71 3.73 -3.96 -3.31
N LYS A 72 2.64 -4.62 -2.91
CA LYS A 72 1.57 -5.07 -3.81
C LYS A 72 0.97 -3.91 -4.62
N SER A 73 0.71 -2.76 -3.97
CA SER A 73 0.19 -1.57 -4.65
C SER A 73 1.17 -0.95 -5.66
N LEU A 74 2.48 -1.11 -5.44
CA LEU A 74 3.53 -0.56 -6.30
C LEU A 74 4.00 -1.55 -7.38
N ALA A 75 3.65 -2.84 -7.26
CA ALA A 75 4.12 -3.89 -8.14
C ALA A 75 3.86 -3.60 -9.64
N PRO A 76 2.65 -3.17 -10.08
CA PRO A 76 2.41 -2.87 -11.49
C PRO A 76 3.36 -1.77 -12.01
N LEU A 77 3.52 -0.70 -11.23
CA LEU A 77 4.35 0.45 -11.57
C LEU A 77 5.83 0.08 -11.72
N VAL A 78 6.33 -0.71 -10.76
CA VAL A 78 7.72 -1.17 -10.72
C VAL A 78 8.01 -2.12 -11.87
N LEU A 79 7.09 -3.05 -12.17
CA LEU A 79 7.27 -4.04 -13.25
C LEU A 79 7.17 -3.42 -14.64
N GLN A 80 6.39 -2.35 -14.81
CA GLN A 80 6.37 -1.53 -16.03
C GLN A 80 7.60 -0.61 -16.17
N GLY A 81 8.57 -0.70 -15.26
CA GLY A 81 9.78 0.12 -15.29
C GLY A 81 9.56 1.62 -14.99
N SER A 82 8.38 1.98 -14.50
CA SER A 82 7.91 3.37 -14.49
C SER A 82 7.83 3.92 -13.06
N CYS A 83 8.93 4.09 -12.33
CA CYS A 83 8.88 4.78 -11.03
C CYS A 83 9.38 6.23 -11.11
N SER A 84 8.53 7.14 -11.59
CA SER A 84 8.84 8.59 -11.66
C SER A 84 9.05 9.24 -10.29
N GLN A 85 8.54 8.61 -9.22
CA GLN A 85 8.63 9.10 -7.84
C GLN A 85 9.68 8.37 -6.98
N CYS A 86 10.54 7.54 -7.58
CA CYS A 86 11.60 6.83 -6.86
C CYS A 86 12.92 7.59 -6.93
N SER A 87 13.56 7.76 -5.78
CA SER A 87 14.95 8.22 -5.68
C SER A 87 15.93 7.26 -6.37
N PRO A 88 17.15 7.71 -6.73
CA PRO A 88 18.16 6.84 -7.30
C PRO A 88 18.51 5.64 -6.42
N GLN A 89 18.45 5.79 -5.08
CA GLN A 89 18.66 4.69 -4.15
C GLN A 89 17.52 3.68 -4.24
N GLU A 90 16.27 4.11 -4.15
CA GLU A 90 15.10 3.23 -4.27
C GLU A 90 15.12 2.46 -5.61
N GLN A 91 15.49 3.11 -6.72
CA GLN A 91 15.61 2.44 -8.01
C GLN A 91 16.66 1.31 -8.01
N ARG A 92 17.82 1.54 -7.40
CA ARG A 92 18.85 0.50 -7.26
C ARG A 92 18.37 -0.66 -6.37
N GLN A 93 17.73 -0.33 -5.25
CA GLN A 93 17.19 -1.31 -4.32
C GLN A 93 16.08 -2.15 -4.96
N ILE A 94 15.17 -1.52 -5.71
CA ILE A 94 14.14 -2.22 -6.50
C ILE A 94 14.79 -3.21 -7.45
N ARG A 95 15.76 -2.78 -8.27
CA ARG A 95 16.47 -3.68 -9.21
C ARG A 95 17.11 -4.86 -8.49
N LYS A 96 17.72 -4.62 -7.32
CA LYS A 96 18.31 -5.67 -6.49
C LYS A 96 17.27 -6.68 -6.00
N VAL A 97 16.14 -6.21 -5.49
CA VAL A 97 15.02 -7.06 -5.05
C VAL A 97 14.46 -7.90 -6.21
N LEU A 98 14.23 -7.28 -7.38
CA LEU A 98 13.74 -7.99 -8.56
C LEU A 98 14.71 -9.07 -9.02
N GLY A 99 16.02 -8.75 -9.13
CA GLY A 99 17.04 -9.73 -9.49
C GLY A 99 17.17 -10.86 -8.48
N TYR A 100 17.07 -10.54 -7.17
CA TYR A 100 17.09 -11.56 -6.12
C TYR A 100 15.90 -12.52 -6.23
N MET A 101 14.69 -12.01 -6.49
CA MET A 101 13.49 -12.84 -6.67
C MET A 101 13.57 -13.72 -7.90
N GLN A 102 14.09 -13.21 -9.02
CA GLN A 102 14.28 -13.97 -10.25
C GLN A 102 15.16 -15.21 -10.04
N VAL A 103 16.27 -15.05 -9.29
CA VAL A 103 17.24 -16.12 -9.06
C VAL A 103 16.77 -17.09 -7.98
N ASN A 104 16.21 -16.58 -6.86
CA ASN A 104 15.94 -17.40 -5.68
C ASN A 104 14.49 -17.92 -5.60
N PHE A 105 13.55 -17.27 -6.28
CA PHE A 105 12.11 -17.59 -6.26
C PHE A 105 11.51 -17.59 -7.67
N PRO A 106 12.08 -18.33 -8.65
CA PRO A 106 11.68 -18.25 -10.05
C PRO A 106 10.21 -18.65 -10.28
N LYS A 107 9.69 -19.58 -9.47
CA LYS A 107 8.29 -20.04 -9.58
C LYS A 107 7.31 -18.94 -9.20
N GLU A 108 7.53 -18.31 -8.05
CA GLU A 108 6.72 -17.21 -7.54
C GLU A 108 6.87 -15.97 -8.41
N TRP A 109 8.10 -15.68 -8.86
CA TRP A 109 8.39 -14.60 -9.80
C TRP A 109 7.56 -14.72 -11.08
N ASN A 110 7.51 -15.90 -11.69
CA ASN A 110 6.70 -16.13 -12.89
C ASN A 110 5.21 -15.93 -12.64
N LYS A 111 4.69 -16.28 -11.45
CA LYS A 111 3.30 -15.99 -11.09
C LYS A 111 3.07 -14.49 -10.94
N ILE A 112 4.01 -13.75 -10.34
CA ILE A 112 3.95 -12.29 -10.19
C ILE A 112 3.88 -11.62 -11.56
N LEU A 113 4.74 -12.01 -12.51
CA LEU A 113 4.68 -11.49 -13.87
C LEU A 113 3.32 -11.74 -14.53
N LYS A 114 2.77 -12.95 -14.40
CA LYS A 114 1.43 -13.26 -14.91
C LYS A 114 0.33 -12.41 -14.26
N GLN A 115 0.47 -12.09 -12.98
CA GLN A 115 -0.51 -11.31 -12.21
C GLN A 115 -0.50 -9.81 -12.56
N TYR A 116 0.66 -9.25 -12.90
CA TYR A 116 0.87 -7.79 -12.97
C TYR A 116 1.40 -7.25 -14.30
N SER A 117 1.85 -8.11 -15.21
CA SER A 117 2.38 -7.72 -16.53
C SER A 117 1.40 -7.99 -17.68
N GLY A 118 0.12 -8.24 -17.36
CA GLY A 118 -0.98 -8.39 -18.31
C GLY A 118 -1.74 -7.09 -18.53
#